data_AF-A0A3N1A8J5-F1
#
_entry.id   AF-A0A3N1A8J5-F1
#
_cell.length_a   1.000
_cell.length_b   1.000
_cell.length_c   1.000
_cell.angle_alpha   90.00
_cell.angle_beta   90.00
_cell.angle_gamma   90.00
#
_symmetry.space_group_name_H-M   'P 1'
#
loop_
_entity.id
_entity.type
_entity.pdbx_description
1 polymer ?
#
loop_
_entity_poly.entity_id
_entity_poly.type
_entity_poly.pdbx_seq_one_letter_code
_entity_poly.pdbx_strand_id
1 'polypeptide(L)'
;MSSRLLATPEPKPGDVLIIGREASVQFADDRAIRLRVIAVDRKWTYDGWIWITGYVIDRHGNAAERREIFVQRHGLYRLPRRTETRPSTKLIKGEK
;
A
#
# COMPACT_ATOMS: atom_id res chain seq x y z
N MET A 1 12.00 17.08 2.32
CA MET A 1 12.23 15.77 2.92
C MET A 1 11.74 14.71 1.94
N SER A 2 12.64 14.14 1.14
CA SER A 2 12.27 13.16 0.12
C SER A 2 11.91 11.84 0.79
N SER A 3 10.62 11.51 0.82
CA SER A 3 10.15 10.20 1.28
C SER A 3 10.70 9.13 0.35
N ARG A 4 11.66 8.33 0.83
CA ARG A 4 12.21 7.21 0.07
C ARG A 4 11.14 6.15 -0.13
N LEU A 5 10.85 5.80 -1.38
CA LEU A 5 10.00 4.64 -1.71
C LEU A 5 10.71 3.35 -1.29
N LEU A 6 9.96 2.40 -0.73
CA LEU A 6 10.46 1.11 -0.28
C LEU A 6 9.93 0.01 -1.21
N ALA A 7 10.82 -0.74 -1.87
CA ALA A 7 10.42 -1.90 -2.66
C ALA A 7 9.63 -2.88 -1.77
N THR A 8 8.50 -3.38 -2.27
CA THR A 8 7.56 -4.20 -1.49
C THR A 8 6.92 -5.27 -2.39
N PRO A 9 7.65 -6.36 -2.70
CA PRO A 9 7.12 -7.47 -3.48
C PRO A 9 6.04 -8.27 -2.73
N GLU A 10 5.97 -8.10 -1.41
CA GLU A 10 4.98 -8.73 -0.53
C GLU A 10 4.17 -7.68 0.24
N PRO A 11 3.23 -6.98 -0.41
CA PRO A 11 2.41 -5.99 0.26
C PRO A 11 1.50 -6.63 1.31
N LYS A 12 1.13 -5.83 2.31
CA LYS A 12 0.22 -6.22 3.40
C LYS A 12 -0.92 -5.20 3.53
N PRO A 13 -2.08 -5.61 4.07
CA PRO A 13 -3.13 -4.67 4.44
C PRO A 13 -2.59 -3.49 5.25
N GLY A 14 -3.03 -2.28 4.89
CA GLY A 14 -2.58 -1.01 5.47
C GLY A 14 -1.35 -0.39 4.82
N ASP A 15 -0.61 -1.10 3.95
CA ASP A 15 0.43 -0.45 3.14
C ASP A 15 -0.22 0.50 2.12
N VAL A 16 0.48 1.60 1.81
CA VAL A 16 0.11 2.51 0.72
C VAL A 16 1.13 2.33 -0.38
N LEU A 17 0.69 1.74 -1.49
CA LEU A 17 1.51 1.43 -2.65
C LEU A 17 1.43 2.54 -3.69
N ILE A 18 2.54 2.78 -4.38
CA ILE A 18 2.56 3.48 -5.66
C ILE A 18 2.45 2.42 -6.74
N ILE A 19 1.34 2.46 -7.49
CA ILE A 19 1.12 1.57 -8.64
C ILE A 19 1.39 2.40 -9.89
N GLY A 20 2.47 2.08 -10.59
CA GLY A 20 2.89 2.75 -11.82
C GLY A 20 3.31 1.74 -12.89
N ARG A 21 3.96 2.23 -13.95
CA ARG A 21 4.41 1.45 -15.10
C ARG A 21 5.12 0.14 -14.72
N GLU A 22 6.00 0.18 -13.73
CA GLU A 22 6.77 -0.99 -13.26
C GLU A 22 5.87 -2.12 -12.75
N ALA A 23 4.70 -1.78 -12.21
CA ALA A 23 3.74 -2.75 -11.67
C ALA A 23 2.79 -3.26 -12.76
N SER A 24 2.41 -2.41 -13.71
CA SER A 24 1.63 -2.76 -14.91
C SER A 24 1.57 -1.60 -15.89
N VAL A 25 1.63 -1.89 -17.19
CA VAL A 25 1.57 -0.91 -18.29
C VAL A 25 0.29 -0.07 -18.30
N GLN A 26 -0.79 -0.55 -17.66
CA GLN A 26 -2.05 0.20 -17.54
C GLN A 26 -1.90 1.49 -16.70
N PHE A 27 -0.86 1.56 -15.86
CA PHE A 27 -0.55 2.68 -14.98
C PHE A 27 0.69 3.46 -15.44
N ALA A 28 1.00 3.42 -16.74
CA ALA A 28 2.03 4.25 -17.32
C ALA A 28 1.65 5.74 -17.33
N ASP A 29 2.68 6.59 -17.44
CA ASP A 29 2.55 8.05 -17.59
C ASP A 29 1.76 8.66 -16.42
N ASP A 30 0.81 9.55 -16.69
CA ASP A 30 0.02 10.25 -15.66
C ASP A 30 -1.07 9.38 -14.99
N ARG A 31 -1.08 8.06 -15.25
CA ARG A 31 -2.08 7.12 -14.72
C ARG A 31 -1.64 6.40 -13.45
N ALA A 32 -0.47 6.72 -12.91
CA ALA A 32 0.00 6.14 -11.67
C ALA A 32 -0.96 6.49 -10.51
N ILE A 33 -1.24 5.52 -9.64
CA ILE A 33 -2.15 5.68 -8.51
C ILE A 33 -1.47 5.38 -7.18
N ARG A 34 -1.99 5.98 -6.11
CA ARG A 34 -1.71 5.58 -4.73
C ARG A 34 -2.81 4.66 -4.27
N LEU A 35 -2.47 3.45 -3.82
CA LEU A 35 -3.45 2.45 -3.40
C LEU A 35 -3.18 2.03 -1.96
N ARG A 36 -4.15 2.26 -1.07
CA ARG A 36 -4.13 1.68 0.29
C ARG A 36 -4.67 0.27 0.26
N VAL A 37 -3.82 -0.70 0.57
CA VAL A 37 -4.13 -2.13 0.49
C VAL A 37 -5.11 -2.53 1.60
N ILE A 38 -6.12 -3.32 1.25
CA ILE A 38 -7.05 -3.94 2.22
C ILE A 38 -7.04 -5.46 2.12
N ALA A 39 -6.72 -6.03 0.96
CA ALA A 39 -6.57 -7.47 0.76
C ALA A 39 -5.51 -7.77 -0.32
N VAL A 40 -4.88 -8.94 -0.20
CA VAL A 40 -3.90 -9.45 -1.16
C VAL A 40 -4.20 -10.93 -1.38
N ASP A 41 -4.53 -11.31 -2.61
CA ASP A 41 -4.62 -12.73 -3.00
C ASP A 41 -3.28 -13.13 -3.66
N ARG A 42 -2.63 -14.11 -3.02
CA ARG A 42 -1.30 -14.62 -3.36
C ARG A 42 -1.36 -16.02 -3.96
N LYS A 43 -2.48 -16.42 -4.59
CA LYS A 43 -2.58 -17.71 -5.28
C LYS A 43 -1.31 -17.96 -6.10
N TRP A 44 -0.67 -19.08 -5.79
CA TRP A 44 0.67 -19.46 -6.26
C TRP A 44 0.74 -19.72 -7.77
N THR A 45 -0.40 -19.62 -8.47
CA THR A 45 -0.55 -20.00 -9.88
C THR A 45 0.00 -18.96 -10.85
N TYR A 46 0.36 -17.75 -10.40
CA TYR A 46 0.79 -16.67 -11.29
C TYR A 46 2.20 -16.21 -10.93
N ASP A 47 3.18 -16.68 -11.71
CA ASP A 47 4.60 -16.37 -11.51
C ASP A 47 4.86 -14.87 -11.58
N GLY A 48 5.20 -14.24 -10.44
CA GLY A 48 5.52 -12.81 -10.39
C GLY A 48 4.33 -11.86 -10.21
N TRP A 49 3.09 -12.33 -10.32
CA TRP A 49 1.89 -11.48 -10.27
C TRP A 49 1.04 -11.71 -9.03
N ILE A 50 0.33 -10.67 -8.60
CA ILE A 50 -0.59 -10.73 -7.46
C ILE A 50 -1.85 -9.91 -7.70
N TRP A 51 -2.95 -10.37 -7.09
CA TRP A 51 -4.18 -9.59 -6.99
C TRP A 51 -4.15 -8.74 -5.72
N ILE A 52 -4.39 -7.45 -5.88
CA ILE A 52 -4.45 -6.48 -4.78
C ILE A 52 -5.81 -5.80 -4.82
N THR A 53 -6.49 -5.83 -3.69
CA THR A 53 -7.68 -5.01 -3.47
C THR A 53 -7.33 -3.85 -2.54
N GLY A 54 -7.76 -2.65 -2.89
CA GLY A 54 -7.44 -1.45 -2.13
C GLY A 54 -8.31 -0.25 -2.47
N TYR A 55 -8.08 0.84 -1.75
CA TYR A 55 -8.68 2.14 -2.05
C TYR A 55 -7.65 3.06 -2.70
N VAL A 56 -8.02 3.66 -3.83
CA VAL A 56 -7.26 4.75 -4.45
C VAL A 56 -7.29 5.93 -3.50
N ILE A 57 -6.11 6.48 -3.23
CA ILE A 57 -5.93 7.65 -2.37
C ILE A 57 -5.80 8.87 -3.26
N ASP A 58 -6.68 9.85 -3.06
CA ASP A 58 -6.67 11.11 -3.79
C ASP A 58 -5.53 12.05 -3.35
N ARG A 59 -5.45 13.22 -3.97
CA ARG A 59 -4.47 14.26 -3.62
C ARG A 59 -4.63 14.82 -2.20
N HIS A 60 -5.81 14.67 -1.59
CA HIS A 60 -6.13 15.12 -0.23
C HIS A 60 -5.84 14.03 0.81
N GLY A 61 -5.49 12.81 0.39
CA GLY A 61 -5.22 11.69 1.28
C GLY A 61 -6.45 10.83 1.60
N ASN A 62 -7.59 11.07 0.94
CA ASN A 62 -8.84 10.36 1.19
C ASN A 62 -8.99 9.13 0.28
N ALA A 63 -9.71 8.13 0.76
CA ALA A 63 -10.13 6.99 -0.05
C ALA A 63 -11.21 7.44 -1.03
N ALA A 64 -10.88 7.45 -2.33
CA ALA A 64 -11.77 7.92 -3.39
C ALA A 64 -12.52 6.78 -4.09
N GLU A 65 -11.84 5.66 -4.37
CA GLU A 65 -12.39 4.58 -5.19
C GLU A 65 -11.84 3.22 -4.72
N ARG A 66 -12.67 2.18 -4.65
CA ARG A 66 -12.20 0.81 -4.42
C ARG A 66 -11.80 0.17 -5.74
N ARG A 67 -10.61 -0.43 -5.81
CA ARG A 67 -10.13 -1.19 -6.96
C ARG A 67 -9.62 -2.56 -6.58
N GLU A 68 -9.74 -3.48 -7.53
CA GLU A 68 -9.06 -4.77 -7.55
C GLU A 68 -8.19 -4.84 -8.80
N ILE A 69 -6.89 -5.05 -8.62
CA ILE A 69 -5.90 -4.94 -9.68
C ILE A 69 -4.97 -6.16 -9.69
N PHE A 70 -4.55 -6.58 -10.88
CA PHE A 70 -3.56 -7.62 -11.09
C PHE A 70 -2.25 -6.99 -11.55
N VAL A 71 -1.20 -7.12 -10.75
CA VAL A 71 0.05 -6.36 -10.90
C VAL A 71 1.29 -7.22 -10.65
N GLN A 72 2.41 -6.81 -11.22
CA GLN A 72 3.72 -7.43 -11.01
C GLN A 72 4.29 -7.03 -9.64
N ARG A 73 4.69 -8.03 -8.86
CA ARG A 73 5.25 -7.87 -7.50
C ARG A 73 6.50 -6.99 -7.49
N HIS A 74 7.39 -7.17 -8.46
CA HIS A 74 8.69 -6.47 -8.50
C HIS A 74 8.55 -4.97 -8.76
N GLY A 75 7.44 -4.53 -9.36
CA GLY A 75 7.15 -3.12 -9.60
C GLY A 75 6.47 -2.40 -8.45
N LEU A 76 6.28 -3.06 -7.30
CA LEU A 76 5.56 -2.49 -6.17
C LEU A 76 6.48 -1.75 -5.21
N TYR A 77 6.10 -0.52 -4.91
CA TYR A 77 6.80 0.35 -3.97
C TYR A 77 5.80 0.91 -2.97
N ARG A 78 6.13 0.88 -1.68
CA ARG A 78 5.31 1.50 -0.64
C ARG A 78 5.90 2.82 -0.16
N LEU A 79 5.01 3.70 0.26
CA LEU A 79 5.39 4.85 1.07
C LEU A 79 5.79 4.38 2.47
N PRO A 80 6.81 4.99 3.09
CA PRO A 80 7.14 4.70 4.49
C PRO A 80 5.91 5.02 5.33
N ARG A 81 5.54 4.10 6.22
CA ARG A 81 4.48 4.38 7.20
C ARG A 81 4.98 5.56 8.03
N ARG A 82 4.19 6.63 8.07
CA ARG A 82 4.39 7.65 9.09
C ARG A 82 4.20 6.93 10.40
N THR A 83 5.28 6.70 11.14
CA THR A 83 5.17 6.29 12.53
C THR A 83 4.43 7.41 13.23
N GLU A 84 3.14 7.23 13.48
CA GLU A 84 2.48 7.97 14.53
C GLU A 84 3.20 7.57 15.81
N THR A 85 4.05 8.45 16.33
CA THR A 85 4.49 8.39 17.71
C THR A 85 3.24 8.52 18.57
N ARG A 86 2.55 7.41 18.83
CA ARG A 86 1.53 7.38 19.87
C ARG A 86 2.29 7.43 21.20
N PRO A 87 2.11 8.45 22.06
CA PRO A 87 2.59 8.35 23.42
C PRO A 87 1.90 7.12 24.04
N SER A 88 2.69 6.13 24.43
CA SER A 88 2.21 4.97 25.14
C SER A 88 1.78 5.44 26.53
N THR A 89 0.49 5.75 26.70
CA THR A 89 -0.07 5.96 28.03
C THR A 89 -0.07 4.60 28.73
N LYS A 90 0.99 4.32 29.50
CA LYS A 90 0.96 3.31 30.56
C LYS A 90 -0.16 3.72 31.52
N LEU A 91 -1.29 3.03 31.44
CA LEU A 91 -2.30 3.05 32.50
C LEU A 91 -1.65 2.40 33.72
N ILE A 92 -1.29 3.23 34.70
CA ILE A 92 -0.98 2.79 36.06
C ILE A 92 -2.24 2.13 36.64
N LYS A 93 -2.18 0.82 36.92
CA LYS A 93 -3.24 0.12 37.63
C LYS A 93 -3.12 0.52 39.10
N GLY A 94 -4.05 1.36 39.57
CA GLY A 94 -4.23 1.60 41.00
C GLY A 94 -4.92 0.40 41.63
N GLU A 95 -4.24 -0.26 42.56
CA GLU A 95 -4.85 -1.21 43.50
C GLU A 95 -5.54 -0.43 44.62
N LYS A 96 -6.77 -0.83 44.94
CA LYS A 96 -7.38 -0.71 46.26
C LYS A 96 -8.23 -1.94 46.51
#